data_AF-A0A7W1XXR1-F1
#
_entry.id   AF-A0A7W1XXR1-F1
#
_cell.length_a   1.000
_cell.length_b   1.000
_cell.length_c   1.000
_cell.angle_alpha   90.00
_cell.angle_beta   90.00
_cell.angle_gamma   90.00
#
_symmetry.space_group_name_H-M   'P 1'
#
loop_
_entity.id
_entity.type
_entity.pdbx_description
1 polymer ?
#
loop_
_entity_poly.entity_id
_entity_poly.type
_entity_poly.pdbx_seq_one_letter_code
_entity_poly.pdbx_strand_id
1 'polypeptide(L)'
;MISLLDQHVDSNHRQSQVVSRIREFLQTGQHLDEAPESVLRDLDELWDRVQRARARGVEGVRLSKGLHRAARARAFGKFAAPTLDHI
;
A
#
# COMPACT_ATOMS: atom_id res chain seq x y z
N MET A 1 9.94 29.53 -7.13
CA MET A 1 10.38 28.25 -7.72
C MET A 1 10.50 27.25 -6.58
N ILE A 2 9.59 26.28 -6.49
CA ILE A 2 9.65 25.25 -5.44
C ILE A 2 10.72 24.25 -5.89
N SER A 3 11.75 24.10 -5.07
CA SER A 3 12.96 23.34 -5.39
C SER A 3 12.62 21.85 -5.52
N LEU A 4 13.08 21.19 -6.60
CA LEU A 4 12.88 19.75 -6.83
C LEU A 4 13.38 18.87 -5.66
N LEU A 5 14.32 19.38 -4.86
CA LEU A 5 14.80 18.76 -3.63
C LEU A 5 13.72 18.71 -2.53
N ASP A 6 12.90 19.76 -2.40
CA ASP A 6 11.84 19.86 -1.39
C ASP A 6 10.72 18.85 -1.70
N GLN A 7 10.33 18.72 -2.98
CA GLN A 7 9.35 17.73 -3.41
C GLN A 7 9.81 16.27 -3.20
N HIS A 8 11.10 16.00 -3.37
CA HIS A 8 11.64 14.64 -3.22
C HIS A 8 11.75 14.24 -1.74
N VAL A 9 12.09 15.19 -0.86
CA VAL A 9 12.11 14.98 0.60
C VAL A 9 10.69 14.81 1.15
N ASP A 10 9.72 15.62 0.71
CA ASP A 10 8.31 15.50 1.12
C ASP A 10 7.71 14.16 0.65
N SER A 11 8.03 13.74 -0.58
CA SER A 11 7.59 12.45 -1.13
C SER A 11 8.11 11.26 -0.31
N ASN A 12 9.38 11.34 0.10
CA ASN A 12 10.01 10.27 0.88
C ASN A 12 9.52 10.28 2.35
N HIS A 13 9.29 11.46 2.93
CA HIS A 13 8.77 11.62 4.29
C HIS A 13 7.32 11.13 4.38
N ARG A 14 6.45 11.54 3.44
CA ARG A 14 5.06 11.05 3.37
C ARG A 14 5.00 9.54 3.13
N GLN A 15 5.84 9.01 2.26
CA GLN A 15 5.91 7.57 2.01
C GLN A 15 6.36 6.81 3.27
N SER A 16 7.31 7.36 4.03
CA SER A 16 7.73 6.79 5.31
C SER A 16 6.59 6.78 6.33
N GLN A 17 5.83 7.88 6.46
CA GLN A 17 4.67 7.96 7.35
C GLN A 17 3.57 6.98 6.97
N VAL A 18 3.26 6.85 5.68
CA VAL A 18 2.29 5.88 5.15
C VAL A 18 2.69 4.44 5.51
N VAL A 19 3.96 4.08 5.25
CA VAL A 19 4.46 2.73 5.58
C VAL A 19 4.45 2.49 7.09
N SER A 20 4.81 3.49 7.89
CA SER A 20 4.76 3.39 9.36
C SER A 20 3.34 3.15 9.86
N ARG A 21 2.36 3.90 9.38
CA ARG A 21 0.95 3.75 9.79
C ARG A 21 0.40 2.35 9.46
N ILE A 22 0.71 1.85 8.27
CA ILE A 22 0.29 0.49 7.89
C ILE A 22 1.00 -0.54 8.77
N ARG A 23 2.29 -0.36 9.08
CA ARG A 23 3.03 -1.26 9.96
C ARG A 23 2.50 -1.27 11.39
N GLU A 24 2.22 -0.10 11.95
CA GLU A 24 1.61 0.04 13.27
C GLU A 24 0.27 -0.70 13.32
N PHE A 25 -0.57 -0.53 12.30
CA PHE A 25 -1.82 -1.30 12.20
C PHE A 25 -1.56 -2.81 12.12
N LEU A 26 -0.65 -3.26 11.25
CA LEU A 26 -0.35 -4.69 11.12
C LEU A 26 0.24 -5.30 12.41
N GLN A 27 0.90 -4.50 13.24
CA GLN A 27 1.39 -4.92 14.55
C GLN A 27 0.29 -5.09 15.59
N THR A 28 -0.88 -4.45 15.42
CA THR A 28 -2.04 -4.67 16.30
C THR A 28 -2.60 -6.09 16.20
N GLY A 29 -2.30 -6.81 15.11
CA GLY A 29 -2.86 -8.14 14.84
C GLY A 29 -4.33 -8.15 14.44
N GLN A 30 -4.94 -6.97 14.28
CA GLN A 30 -6.32 -6.84 13.82
C GLN A 30 -6.49 -7.28 12.35
N HIS A 31 -7.70 -7.71 12.02
CA HIS A 31 -8.02 -8.10 10.65
C HIS A 31 -8.00 -6.88 9.74
N LEU A 32 -7.57 -7.05 8.50
CA LEU A 32 -7.58 -5.98 7.50
C LEU A 32 -8.98 -5.40 7.26
N ASP A 33 -10.03 -6.18 7.50
CA ASP A 33 -11.42 -5.74 7.37
C ASP A 33 -11.83 -4.73 8.45
N GLU A 34 -11.13 -4.72 9.59
CA GLU A 34 -11.32 -3.77 10.69
C GLU A 34 -10.37 -2.56 10.58
N ALA A 35 -9.56 -2.52 9.52
CA ALA A 35 -8.59 -1.45 9.34
C ALA A 35 -9.28 -0.11 9.07
N PRO A 36 -8.74 1.00 9.62
CA PRO A 36 -9.19 2.33 9.26
C PRO A 36 -9.12 2.53 7.74
N GLU A 37 -10.09 3.26 7.18
CA GLU A 37 -10.13 3.56 5.74
C GLU A 37 -8.83 4.20 5.24
N SER A 38 -8.20 5.03 6.08
CA SER A 38 -6.89 5.63 5.81
C SER A 38 -5.79 4.58 5.59
N VAL A 39 -5.74 3.54 6.42
CA VAL A 39 -4.77 2.42 6.28
C VAL A 39 -5.05 1.60 5.03
N LEU A 40 -6.34 1.35 4.72
CA LEU A 40 -6.73 0.63 3.51
C LEU A 40 -6.36 1.39 2.24
N ARG A 41 -6.62 2.69 2.21
CA ARG A 41 -6.24 3.57 1.10
C ARG A 41 -4.72 3.62 0.92
N ASP A 42 -4.01 3.77 2.03
CA ASP A 42 -2.55 3.78 2.07
C ASP A 42 -1.96 2.46 1.51
N LEU A 43 -2.56 1.32 1.87
CA LEU A 43 -2.21 0.00 1.31
C LEU A 43 -2.47 -0.12 -0.19
N ASP A 44 -3.61 0.38 -0.66
CA ASP A 44 -3.98 0.37 -2.09
C ASP A 44 -3.00 1.22 -2.91
N GLU A 45 -2.70 2.44 -2.46
CA GLU A 45 -1.74 3.32 -3.14
C GLU A 45 -0.35 2.69 -3.22
N LEU A 46 0.06 2.01 -2.15
CA LEU A 46 1.34 1.31 -2.09
C LEU A 46 1.40 0.12 -3.06
N TRP A 47 0.31 -0.64 -3.17
CA TRP A 47 0.18 -1.73 -4.12
C TRP A 47 0.25 -1.22 -5.57
N ASP A 48 -0.50 -0.17 -5.88
CA ASP A 48 -0.53 0.43 -7.22
C ASP A 48 0.84 0.99 -7.63
N ARG A 49 1.60 1.56 -6.71
CA ARG A 49 2.97 2.02 -6.99
C ARG A 49 3.88 0.85 -7.36
N VAL A 50 3.79 -0.26 -6.64
CA VAL A 50 4.58 -1.47 -6.91
C VAL A 50 4.18 -2.08 -8.25
N GLN A 51 2.87 -2.18 -8.54
CA GLN A 51 2.41 -2.69 -9.83
C GLN A 51 2.84 -1.79 -10.99
N ARG A 52 2.74 -0.46 -10.85
CA ARG A 52 3.22 0.50 -11.86
C ARG A 52 4.73 0.41 -12.08
N ALA A 53 5.52 0.27 -11.01
CA ALA A 53 6.96 0.08 -11.13
C ALA A 53 7.29 -1.23 -11.85
N ARG A 54 6.60 -2.31 -11.52
CA ARG A 54 6.76 -3.61 -12.17
C ARG A 54 6.37 -3.58 -13.64
N ALA A 55 5.26 -2.93 -13.98
CA ALA A 55 4.81 -2.74 -15.36
C ALA A 55 5.80 -1.92 -16.20
N ARG A 56 6.55 -1.01 -15.56
CA ARG A 56 7.62 -0.23 -16.19
C ARG A 56 8.96 -0.97 -16.27
N GLY A 57 9.04 -2.23 -15.84
CA GLY A 57 10.27 -3.00 -15.81
C GLY A 57 11.27 -2.55 -14.75
N VAL A 58 10.84 -1.76 -13.76
CA VAL A 58 11.71 -1.32 -12.66
C VAL A 58 11.91 -2.48 -11.70
N GLU A 59 13.08 -3.11 -11.77
CA GLU A 59 13.48 -4.14 -10.83
C GLU A 59 13.94 -3.54 -9.49
N GLY A 60 13.76 -4.28 -8.39
CA GLY A 60 14.14 -3.83 -7.04
C GLY A 60 13.06 -3.11 -6.24
N VAL A 61 11.90 -2.80 -6.84
CA VAL A 61 10.74 -2.28 -6.08
C VAL A 61 10.07 -3.42 -5.33
N ARG A 62 10.45 -3.57 -4.06
CA ARG A 62 9.93 -4.61 -3.17
C ARG A 62 9.41 -4.01 -1.88
N LEU A 63 8.20 -4.43 -1.51
CA LEU A 63 7.66 -4.21 -0.18
C LEU A 63 8.28 -5.21 0.80
N SER A 64 8.36 -4.83 2.08
CA SER A 64 8.63 -5.80 3.14
C SER A 64 7.58 -6.92 3.13
N LYS A 65 7.96 -8.16 3.45
CA LYS A 65 7.12 -9.37 3.31
C LYS A 65 5.71 -9.21 3.90
N GLY A 66 5.59 -8.66 5.12
CA GLY A 66 4.28 -8.44 5.76
C GLY A 66 3.40 -7.44 5.00
N LEU A 67 3.99 -6.33 4.57
CA LEU A 67 3.31 -5.28 3.81
C LEU A 67 2.87 -5.78 2.43
N HIS A 68 3.72 -6.58 1.77
CA HIS A 68 3.36 -7.23 0.51
C HIS A 68 2.17 -8.17 0.67
N ARG A 69 2.14 -8.97 1.75
CA ARG A 69 1.06 -9.92 2.02
C ARG A 69 -0.26 -9.19 2.29
N ALA A 70 -0.23 -8.13 3.11
CA ALA A 70 -1.39 -7.29 3.41
C ALA A 70 -1.95 -6.62 2.14
N ALA A 71 -1.09 -5.96 1.36
CA ALA A 71 -1.47 -5.30 0.12
C ALA A 71 -2.04 -6.28 -0.91
N ARG A 72 -1.41 -7.46 -1.06
CA ARG A 72 -1.89 -8.52 -1.95
C ARG A 72 -3.23 -9.08 -1.49
N ALA A 73 -3.39 -9.36 -0.20
CA ALA A 73 -4.65 -9.88 0.36
C ALA A 73 -5.80 -8.89 0.14
N ARG A 74 -5.56 -7.59 0.36
CA ARG A 74 -6.52 -6.53 0.09
C ARG A 74 -6.90 -6.44 -1.38
N ALA A 75 -5.91 -6.40 -2.27
CA ALA A 75 -6.13 -6.36 -3.71
C ALA A 75 -6.91 -7.58 -4.20
N PHE A 76 -6.61 -8.76 -3.66
CA PHE A 76 -7.36 -9.99 -3.93
C PHE A 76 -8.79 -9.90 -3.40
N GLY A 77 -9.00 -9.40 -2.18
CA GLY A 77 -10.34 -9.17 -1.62
C GLY A 77 -11.18 -8.21 -2.48
N LYS A 78 -10.58 -7.12 -3.00
CA LYS A 78 -11.29 -6.22 -3.94
C LYS A 78 -11.66 -6.91 -5.25
N PHE A 79 -10.79 -7.78 -5.76
CA PHE A 79 -11.03 -8.49 -7.01
C PHE A 79 -12.06 -9.62 -6.85
N ALA A 80 -12.04 -10.31 -5.70
CA ALA A 80 -12.92 -11.44 -5.41
C ALA A 80 -14.29 -11.02 -4.84
N ALA A 81 -14.39 -9.89 -4.13
CA ALA A 81 -15.66 -9.38 -3.60
C ALA A 81 -16.77 -9.27 -4.65
N PRO A 82 -16.57 -8.65 -5.84
CA PRO A 82 -17.60 -8.59 -6.86
C PRO A 82 -17.95 -9.95 -7.48
N THR A 83 -17.09 -10.96 -7.35
CA THR A 83 -17.38 -12.33 -7.82
C THR A 83 -18.15 -13.17 -6.81
N LEU A 84 -18.21 -12.76 -5.54
CA LEU A 84 -18.96 -13.44 -4.48
C LEU A 84 -20.38 -12.87 -4.30
N ASP A 85 -20.62 -11.64 -4.75
CA ASP A 85 -21.94 -10.98 -4.71
C ASP A 85 -22.91 -11.47 -5.81
N HIS A 86 -22.49 -12.43 -6.64
CA HIS A 86 -23.25 -12.97 -7.77
C HIS A 86 -23.64 -14.45 -7.61
N ILE A 87 -23.62 -14.97 -6.38
CA ILE A 87 -23.96 -16.39 -6.08
C ILE A 87 -25.22 -16.45 -5.20
#